data_AF-A0A2P6FB51-F1
#
_entry.id   AF-A0A2P6FB51-F1
#
_cell.length_a   1.000
_cell.length_b   1.000
_cell.length_c   1.000
_cell.angle_alpha   90.00
_cell.angle_beta   90.00
_cell.angle_gamma   90.00
#
_symmetry.space_group_name_H-M   'P 1'
#
loop_
_entity.id
_entity.type
_entity.pdbx_description
1 polymer ?
#
loop_
_entity_poly.entity_id
_entity_poly.type
_entity_poly.pdbx_seq_one_letter_code
_entity_poly.pdbx_strand_id
1 'polypeptide(L)'
;MQQQKSKLKVIALCPGPIKTDFWNRAQYQSKKLPPGSMNVTKFTKIAFKKINQTKRDVVLIGSKNKINVFFAKHLPRKMVLKQVYKMQKSGL
;
A
#
# COMPACT_ATOMS: atom_id res chain seq x y z
N MET A 1 5.63 -14.29 -9.53
CA MET A 1 6.90 -14.83 -8.99
C MET A 1 7.02 -16.25 -9.53
N GLN A 2 8.18 -16.66 -10.08
CA GLN A 2 8.32 -18.04 -10.56
C GLN A 2 8.39 -18.96 -9.35
N GLN A 3 7.41 -19.86 -9.19
CA GLN A 3 7.44 -20.85 -8.13
C GLN A 3 8.36 -22.00 -8.54
N GLN A 4 9.61 -21.92 -8.12
CA GLN A 4 10.47 -23.11 -8.00
C GLN A 4 9.79 -24.03 -6.95
N LYS A 5 9.75 -25.36 -7.18
CA LYS A 5 9.10 -26.37 -6.31
C LYS A 5 9.68 -26.41 -4.89
N SER A 6 9.45 -25.36 -4.10
CA SER A 6 9.93 -25.18 -2.75
C SER A 6 8.73 -25.09 -1.80
N LYS A 7 8.87 -25.62 -0.59
CA LYS A 7 7.87 -25.50 0.48
C LYS A 7 7.78 -24.07 1.05
N LEU A 8 8.61 -23.14 0.56
CA LEU A 8 8.65 -21.75 0.98
C LEU A 8 7.57 -20.92 0.28
N LYS A 9 6.82 -20.16 1.07
CA LYS A 9 5.79 -19.24 0.58
C LYS A 9 6.31 -17.81 0.65
N VAL A 10 6.48 -17.17 -0.50
CA VAL A 10 6.89 -15.76 -0.59
C VAL A 10 5.66 -14.89 -0.81
N ILE A 11 5.48 -13.85 0.00
CA ILE A 11 4.34 -12.92 -0.10
C ILE A 11 4.85 -11.48 -0.03
N ALA A 12 4.49 -10.67 -1.02
CA ALA A 12 4.69 -9.23 -1.00
C ALA A 12 3.50 -8.54 -0.31
N LEU A 13 3.78 -7.84 0.78
CA LEU A 13 2.80 -7.02 1.49
C LEU A 13 2.89 -5.59 1.00
N CYS A 14 1.78 -5.08 0.49
CA CYS A 14 1.66 -3.71 0.00
C CYS A 14 0.69 -2.93 0.90
N PRO A 15 1.19 -2.23 1.93
CA PRO A 15 0.37 -1.41 2.81
C PRO A 15 0.06 -0.03 2.21
N GLY A 16 -1.03 0.58 2.68
CA GLY A 16 -1.17 2.04 2.66
C GLY A 16 -0.29 2.70 3.73
N PRO A 17 -0.41 4.03 3.95
CA PRO A 17 0.38 4.72 4.97
C PRO A 17 0.14 4.08 6.35
N ILE A 18 1.21 3.85 7.12
CA ILE A 18 1.13 3.28 8.47
C ILE A 18 1.62 4.33 9.45
N LYS A 19 0.90 4.56 10.55
CA LYS A 19 1.30 5.49 11.61
C LYS A 19 2.48 4.92 12.41
N THR A 20 3.69 5.16 11.95
CA THR A 20 4.95 4.81 12.61
C THR A 20 5.80 6.06 12.86
N ASP A 21 6.86 5.94 13.66
CA ASP A 21 7.84 7.01 13.85
C ASP A 21 8.70 7.28 12.59
N PHE A 22 8.51 6.50 11.53
CA PHE A 22 9.14 6.75 10.25
C PHE A 22 8.83 8.17 9.75
N TRP A 23 7.60 8.64 9.89
CA TRP A 23 7.20 9.97 9.40
C TRP A 23 7.93 11.11 10.13
N ASN A 24 8.20 10.93 11.43
CA ASN A 24 8.95 11.89 12.22
C ASN A 24 10.43 11.91 11.80
N ARG A 25 11.02 10.72 11.60
CA ARG A 25 12.44 10.60 11.18
C ARG A 25 12.69 11.00 9.73
N ALA A 26 11.74 10.72 8.85
CA ALA A 26 11.82 11.03 7.43
C ALA A 26 11.60 12.52 7.12
N GLN A 27 11.45 13.36 8.17
CA GLN A 27 11.16 14.80 8.06
C GLN A 27 10.08 15.08 7.01
N TYR A 28 8.99 14.29 7.06
CA TYR A 28 7.92 14.41 6.08
C TYR A 28 7.41 15.86 6.05
N GLN A 29 7.36 16.45 4.85
CA GLN A 29 7.16 17.88 4.65
C GLN A 29 5.87 18.39 5.30
N SER A 30 4.85 17.53 5.40
CA SER A 30 3.67 17.77 6.19
C SER A 30 3.89 17.28 7.62
N LYS A 31 3.84 18.19 8.62
CA LYS A 31 3.86 17.84 10.06
C LYS A 31 2.69 16.93 10.49
N LYS A 32 1.79 16.57 9.57
CA LYS A 32 0.64 15.69 9.80
C LYS A 32 0.85 14.34 9.11
N LEU A 33 0.38 13.29 9.77
CA LEU A 33 0.35 11.94 9.20
C LEU A 33 -0.42 11.93 7.88
N PRO A 34 0.01 11.13 6.89
CA PRO A 34 -0.69 11.02 5.62
C PRO A 34 -2.15 10.61 5.81
N PRO A 35 -3.08 11.18 5.04
CA PRO A 35 -4.49 10.86 5.14
C PRO A 35 -4.73 9.37 4.89
N GLY A 36 -5.50 8.74 5.77
CA GLY A 36 -5.75 7.30 5.71
C GLY A 36 -4.67 6.42 6.36
N SER A 37 -3.78 7.00 7.18
CA SER A 37 -2.79 6.24 7.93
C SER A 37 -3.44 5.20 8.85
N MET A 38 -3.02 3.94 8.74
CA MET A 38 -3.47 2.86 9.62
C MET A 38 -2.57 2.74 10.85
N ASN A 39 -3.15 2.44 12.02
CA ASN A 39 -2.37 2.11 13.22
C ASN A 39 -1.54 0.83 13.00
N VAL A 40 -0.29 0.82 13.46
CA VAL A 40 0.64 -0.32 13.36
C VAL A 40 0.05 -1.60 13.93
N THR A 41 -0.55 -1.57 15.12
CA THR A 41 -1.09 -2.79 15.76
C THR A 41 -2.25 -3.39 14.98
N LYS A 42 -3.07 -2.54 14.36
CA LYS A 42 -4.15 -2.97 13.47
C LYS A 42 -3.60 -3.54 12.17
N PHE A 43 -2.58 -2.88 11.60
CA PHE A 43 -1.89 -3.36 10.40
C PHE A 43 -1.27 -4.74 10.62
N THR A 44 -0.53 -4.95 11.71
CA THR A 44 0.14 -6.23 11.99
C THR A 44 -0.87 -7.36 12.16
N LYS A 45 -1.95 -7.16 12.94
CA LYS A 45 -3.02 -8.16 13.09
C LYS A 45 -3.65 -8.55 11.74
N ILE A 46 -3.94 -7.57 10.89
CA ILE A 46 -4.51 -7.82 9.56
C ILE A 46 -3.49 -8.52 8.65
N ALA A 47 -2.23 -8.10 8.68
CA ALA A 47 -1.15 -8.66 7.88
C ALA A 47 -0.96 -10.15 8.19
N PHE A 48 -0.77 -10.52 9.46
CA PHE A 48 -0.62 -11.91 9.88
C PHE A 48 -1.82 -12.76 9.51
N LYS A 49 -3.05 -12.27 9.76
CA LYS A 49 -4.27 -12.98 9.37
C LYS A 49 -4.31 -13.23 7.86
N LYS A 50 -3.98 -12.24 7.03
CA LYS A 50 -4.00 -12.37 5.57
C LYS A 50 -2.89 -13.28 5.04
N ILE A 51 -1.68 -13.21 5.59
CA ILE A 51 -0.54 -14.07 5.22
C ILE A 51 -0.91 -15.55 5.38
N ASN A 52 -1.55 -15.89 6.50
CA ASN A 52 -1.95 -17.25 6.81
C ASN A 52 -3.12 -17.74 5.93
N GLN A 53 -4.06 -16.86 5.59
CA GLN A 53 -5.28 -17.25 4.87
C GLN A 53 -5.18 -17.17 3.34
N THR A 54 -4.26 -16.38 2.79
CA THR A 54 -4.23 -16.10 1.35
C THR A 54 -3.37 -17.09 0.56
N LYS A 55 -3.78 -17.39 -0.68
CA LYS A 55 -2.93 -18.10 -1.65
C LYS A 55 -2.24 -17.14 -2.64
N ARG A 56 -2.41 -15.82 -2.48
CA ARG A 56 -1.89 -14.81 -3.40
C ARG A 56 -0.46 -14.43 -3.04
N ASP A 57 0.36 -14.23 -4.07
CA ASP A 57 1.74 -13.72 -3.93
C ASP A 57 1.78 -12.26 -3.48
N VAL A 58 0.74 -11.46 -3.80
CA VAL A 58 0.67 -10.03 -3.46
C VAL A 58 -0.58 -9.75 -2.63
N VAL A 59 -0.38 -9.12 -1.48
CA VAL A 59 -1.44 -8.80 -0.52
C VAL A 59 -1.50 -7.29 -0.31
N LEU A 60 -2.55 -6.68 -0.86
CA LEU A 60 -2.87 -5.28 -0.63
C LEU A 60 -3.61 -5.12 0.71
N ILE A 61 -3.10 -4.23 1.57
CA ILE A 61 -3.69 -3.93 2.88
C ILE A 61 -4.20 -2.48 2.88
N GLY A 62 -5.50 -2.34 3.13
CA GLY A 62 -6.24 -1.08 3.01
C GLY A 62 -7.27 -1.13 1.87
N SER A 63 -8.53 -0.78 2.16
CA SER A 63 -9.63 -0.77 1.19
C SER A 63 -9.42 0.26 0.09
N LYS A 64 -8.94 1.46 0.46
CA LYS A 64 -8.62 2.54 -0.48
C LYS A 64 -7.56 2.15 -1.50
N ASN A 65 -6.49 1.45 -1.07
CA ASN A 65 -5.45 0.97 -2.00
C ASN A 65 -6.00 -0.07 -2.99
N LYS A 66 -6.85 -0.98 -2.54
CA LYS A 66 -7.45 -2.00 -3.43
C LYS A 66 -8.32 -1.34 -4.51
N ILE A 67 -9.08 -0.33 -4.13
CA ILE A 67 -9.93 0.45 -5.04
C ILE A 67 -9.07 1.26 -6.03
N ASN A 68 -8.01 1.92 -5.56
CA ASN A 68 -7.11 2.69 -6.42
C ASN A 68 -6.41 1.80 -7.46
N VAL A 69 -5.93 0.61 -7.06
CA VAL A 69 -5.32 -0.35 -8.00
C VAL A 69 -6.33 -0.84 -9.03
N PHE A 70 -7.58 -1.07 -8.60
CA PHE A 70 -8.65 -1.44 -9.53
C PHE A 70 -8.90 -0.34 -10.56
N PHE A 71 -9.08 0.92 -10.13
CA PHE A 71 -9.29 2.03 -11.07
C PHE A 71 -8.08 2.30 -11.95
N ALA A 72 -6.85 2.24 -11.40
CA ALA A 72 -5.63 2.41 -12.18
C ALA A 72 -5.46 1.37 -13.29
N LYS A 73 -6.04 0.17 -13.11
CA LYS A 73 -6.03 -0.89 -14.13
C LYS A 73 -7.06 -0.65 -15.25
N HIS A 74 -8.16 0.04 -14.96
CA HIS A 74 -9.24 0.27 -15.93
C HIS A 74 -9.15 1.63 -16.62
N LEU A 75 -8.50 2.63 -16.00
CA LEU A 75 -8.39 3.97 -16.54
C LEU A 75 -7.22 4.10 -17.53
N PRO A 76 -7.33 4.93 -18.58
CA PRO A 76 -6.23 5.21 -19.49
C PRO A 76 -5.01 5.78 -18.77
N ARG A 77 -3.81 5.29 -19.13
CA ARG A 77 -2.54 5.69 -18.52
C ARG A 77 -2.33 7.22 -18.50
N LYS A 78 -2.76 7.94 -19.56
CA LYS A 78 -2.67 9.41 -19.63
C LYS A 78 -3.43 10.11 -18.51
N MET A 79 -4.62 9.61 -18.14
CA MET A 79 -5.44 10.19 -17.08
C MET A 79 -4.82 9.93 -15.71
N VAL A 80 -4.36 8.69 -15.47
CA VAL A 80 -3.68 8.32 -14.22
C VAL A 80 -2.44 9.19 -14.02
N LEU A 81 -1.61 9.35 -15.06
CA LEU A 81 -0.40 10.18 -15.00
C LEU A 81 -0.72 11.65 -14.72
N LYS A 82 -1.74 12.22 -15.38
CA LYS A 82 -2.16 13.62 -15.15
C LYS A 82 -2.60 13.83 -13.69
N GLN A 83 -3.33 12.87 -13.13
CA GLN A 83 -3.77 12.93 -11.73
C GLN A 83 -2.59 12.83 -10.76
N VAL A 84 -1.65 11.91 -10.99
CA VAL A 84 -0.43 11.78 -10.19
C VAL A 84 0.40 13.07 -10.25
N TYR A 85 0.58 13.65 -11.45
CA TYR A 85 1.30 14.91 -11.63
C TYR A 85 0.64 16.06 -10.86
N LYS A 86 -0.70 16.13 -10.90
CA LYS A 86 -1.45 17.12 -10.14
C LYS A 86 -1.23 16.94 -8.65
N MET A 87 -1.27 15.70 -8.14
CA MET A 87 -1.03 15.37 -6.73
C MET A 87 0.38 15.74 -6.27
N GLN A 88 1.41 15.44 -7.08
CA GLN A 88 2.80 15.84 -6.81
C GLN A 88 2.98 17.35 -6.80
N LYS A 89 2.32 18.07 -7.72
CA LYS A 89 2.39 19.53 -7.82
C LYS A 89 1.57 20.24 -6.73
N SER A 90 0.48 19.63 -6.28
CA SER A 90 -0.42 20.19 -5.25
C SER A 90 0.01 19.86 -3.82
N GLY A 91 1.17 19.23 -3.62
CA GLY A 91 1.68 18.93 -2.30
C GLY A 91 0.88 17.85 -1.57
N LEU A 92 0.73 16.71 -2.23
CA LEU A 92 0.93 15.46 -1.49
C LEU A 92 2.39 15.41 -1.01
#